data_AF-A0A1Y4R9C0-F1
#
_entry.id   AF-A0A1Y4R9C0-F1
#
_cell.length_a   1.000
_cell.length_b   1.000
_cell.length_c   1.000
_cell.angle_alpha   90.00
_cell.angle_beta   90.00
_cell.angle_gamma   90.00
#
_symmetry.space_group_name_H-M   'P 1'
#
loop_
_entity.id
_entity.type
_entity.pdbx_description
1 polymer ?
#
loop_
_entity_poly.entity_id
_entity_poly.type
_entity_poly.pdbx_seq_one_letter_code
_entity_poly.pdbx_strand_id
1 'polypeptide(L)' 'MKEFEYVIDDGKDIDMTKICGCPYARTLDECEKDCKKYFDCHNVAIANDILVEYEKCKGEK' A
#
# COMPACT_ATOMS: atom_id res chain seq x y z
N MET A 1 -6.45 -13.42 1.54
CA MET A 1 -7.20 -12.15 1.52
C MET A 1 -6.92 -11.46 0.19
N LYS A 2 -7.94 -10.87 -0.44
CA LYS A 2 -7.80 -10.23 -1.77
C LYS A 2 -6.85 -9.02 -1.73
N GLU A 3 -6.72 -8.40 -0.57
CA GLU A 3 -5.88 -7.21 -0.35
C GLU A 3 -4.38 -7.48 -0.37
N PHE A 4 -3.93 -8.73 -0.12
CA PHE A 4 -2.52 -9.10 -0.26
C PHE A 4 -2.02 -9.07 -1.70
N GLU A 5 -2.92 -9.05 -2.69
CA GLU A 5 -2.56 -8.83 -4.09
C GLU A 5 -2.03 -7.41 -4.34
N TYR A 6 -2.24 -6.49 -3.41
CA TYR A 6 -1.72 -5.12 -3.49
C TYR A 6 -0.32 -5.02 -2.91
N VAL A 7 0.10 -5.97 -2.08
CA VAL A 7 1.45 -5.98 -1.50
C VAL A 7 2.47 -6.27 -2.60
N ILE A 8 3.47 -5.40 -2.70
CA ILE A 8 4.59 -5.51 -3.64
C ILE A 8 5.91 -5.58 -2.88
N ASP A 9 6.98 -5.87 -3.60
CA ASP A 9 8.34 -5.98 -3.04
C ASP A 9 8.42 -6.91 -1.80
N ASP A 10 7.69 -8.03 -1.87
CA ASP A 10 7.70 -9.10 -0.84
C ASP A 10 7.26 -8.64 0.56
N GLY A 11 6.41 -7.61 0.66
CA GLY A 11 5.92 -7.06 1.93
C GLY A 11 6.52 -5.73 2.34
N LYS A 12 7.34 -5.11 1.48
CA LYS A 12 7.99 -3.82 1.79
C LYS A 12 7.21 -2.60 1.32
N ASP A 13 6.37 -2.75 0.30
CA ASP A 13 5.58 -1.63 -0.23
C ASP A 13 4.21 -2.12 -0.71
N ILE A 14 3.32 -1.19 -1.06
CA ILE A 14 1.96 -1.50 -1.45
C ILE A 14 1.54 -0.70 -2.68
N ASP A 15 0.80 -1.36 -3.57
CA ASP A 15 0.31 -0.80 -4.81
C ASP A 15 -0.81 0.21 -4.54
N MET A 16 -0.39 1.47 -4.36
CA MET A 16 -1.26 2.61 -4.09
C MET A 16 -2.25 2.89 -5.22
N THR A 17 -2.02 2.40 -6.44
CA THR A 17 -3.00 2.51 -7.54
C THR A 17 -4.30 1.76 -7.22
N LYS A 18 -4.23 0.75 -6.33
CA LYS A 18 -5.39 -0.04 -5.88
C LYS A 18 -6.09 0.57 -4.67
N ILE A 19 -5.37 1.36 -3.86
CA ILE A 19 -5.92 2.01 -2.66
C ILE A 19 -6.54 3.36 -3.02
N CYS A 20 -5.72 4.29 -3.53
CA CYS A 20 -6.13 5.68 -3.74
C CYS A 20 -6.56 5.98 -5.18
N GLY A 21 -6.37 5.03 -6.09
CA GLY A 21 -6.72 5.17 -7.50
C GLY A 21 -5.81 6.10 -8.30
N CYS A 22 -4.68 6.54 -7.74
CA CYS A 22 -3.68 7.33 -8.47
C CYS A 22 -3.02 6.43 -9.54
N PRO A 23 -3.19 6.68 -10.85
CA PRO A 23 -2.67 5.78 -11.89
C PRO A 23 -1.18 5.96 -12.18
N TYR A 24 -0.56 7.02 -11.62
CA TYR A 24 0.83 7.40 -11.89
C TYR A 24 1.77 7.15 -10.71
N ALA A 25 1.24 6.92 -9.51
CA ALA A 25 2.02 6.67 -8.31
C ALA A 25 1.69 5.28 -7.78
N ARG A 26 2.63 4.34 -7.95
CA ARG A 26 2.43 2.95 -7.59
C ARG A 26 2.78 2.69 -6.13
N THR A 27 3.82 3.33 -5.62
CA THR A 27 4.29 3.17 -4.25
C THR A 27 3.80 4.30 -3.34
N LEU A 28 3.93 4.13 -2.02
CA LEU A 28 3.65 5.18 -1.05
C LEU A 28 4.55 6.42 -1.26
N ASP A 29 5.84 6.20 -1.53
CA ASP A 29 6.82 7.27 -1.77
C ASP A 29 6.48 8.10 -3.02
N GLU A 30 6.12 7.44 -4.13
CA GLU A 30 5.65 8.14 -5.33
C GLU A 30 4.34 8.89 -5.06
N CYS A 31 3.45 8.30 -4.24
CA CYS A 31 2.17 8.93 -3.95
C CYS A 31 2.35 10.20 -3.11
N GLU A 32 3.27 10.18 -2.14
CA GLU A 32 3.65 11.34 -1.34
C GLU A 32 4.23 12.48 -2.21
N LYS A 33 5.09 12.15 -3.17
CA LYS A 33 5.79 13.13 -4.02
C LYS A 33 4.89 13.69 -5.13
N ASP A 34 4.22 12.82 -5.87
CA ASP A 34 3.57 13.15 -7.14
C ASP A 34 2.04 13.23 -7.03
N CYS A 35 1.45 12.61 -6.00
CA CYS A 35 0.00 12.46 -5.87
C CYS A 35 -0.59 13.12 -4.62
N LYS A 36 -0.16 14.35 -4.30
CA LYS A 36 -0.63 15.17 -3.14
C LYS A 36 -2.14 15.27 -2.95
N LYS A 37 -2.93 15.13 -4.04
CA LYS A 37 -4.40 15.13 -3.97
C LYS A 37 -4.97 13.82 -3.40
N TYR A 38 -4.29 12.71 -3.64
CA TYR A 38 -4.72 11.36 -3.28
C TYR A 38 -3.91 10.78 -2.11
N PHE A 39 -2.76 11.38 -1.79
CA PHE A 39 -1.97 11.10 -0.61
C PHE A 39 -2.63 11.76 0.60
N ASP A 40 -3.38 10.97 1.36
CA ASP A 40 -3.99 11.36 2.63
C ASP A 40 -3.70 10.29 3.69
N CYS A 41 -3.67 10.70 4.96
CA CYS A 41 -3.44 9.83 6.10
C CYS A 41 -4.36 8.59 6.08
N HIS A 42 -5.59 8.72 5.59
CA HIS A 42 -6.50 7.59 5.45
C HIS A 42 -5.96 6.49 4.53
N ASN A 43 -5.43 6.86 3.36
CA ASN A 43 -4.89 5.88 2.40
C ASN A 43 -3.59 5.27 2.90
N VAL A 44 -2.77 6.06 3.62
CA VAL A 44 -1.55 5.59 4.28
C VAL A 44 -1.87 4.61 5.42
N ALA A 45 -2.94 4.85 6.18
CA ALA A 45 -3.39 3.94 7.23
C ALA A 45 -3.81 2.58 6.64
N ILE A 46 -4.67 2.59 5.60
CA ILE A 46 -5.08 1.36 4.89
C ILE A 46 -3.86 0.60 4.36
N ALA A 47 -2.92 1.33 3.74
CA ALA A 47 -1.68 0.76 3.23
C ALA A 47 -0.88 0.03 4.31
N ASN A 48 -0.67 0.68 5.46
CA ASN A 48 0.07 0.11 6.58
C ASN A 48 -0.66 -1.07 7.23
N ASP A 49 -1.98 -1.00 7.41
CA ASP A 49 -2.77 -2.11 7.95
C ASP A 49 -2.60 -3.37 7.10
N ILE A 50 -2.67 -3.26 5.77
CA ILE A 50 -2.47 -4.39 4.85
C ILE A 50 -1.07 -4.97 4.98
N LEU A 51 -0.03 -4.12 5.07
CA LEU A 51 1.36 -4.56 5.23
C LEU A 51 1.58 -5.30 6.56
N VAL A 52 1.02 -4.77 7.65
CA VAL A 52 1.08 -5.41 8.98
C VAL A 52 0.38 -6.77 8.97
N GLU A 53 -0.81 -6.86 8.37
CA GLU A 53 -1.53 -8.13 8.24
C GLU A 53 -0.79 -9.14 7.35
N TYR A 54 -0.13 -8.66 6.28
CA TYR A 54 0.72 -9.50 5.44
C TYR A 54 1.93 -10.04 6.20
N GLU A 55 2.62 -9.19 6.97
CA GLU A 55 3.77 -9.59 7.80
C GLU A 55 3.37 -10.64 8.83
N LYS A 56 2.26 -10.45 9.55
CA LYS A 56 1.73 -11.45 10.50
C LYS A 56 1.47 -12.79 9.80
N CYS A 57 0.79 -12.76 8.65
CA CYS A 57 0.46 -13.97 7.90
C CYS A 57 1.69 -14.67 7.31
N LYS A 58 2.77 -13.94 7.02
CA LYS A 58 4.05 -14.48 6.53
C LYS A 58 4.92 -15.02 7.68
N GLY A 59 4.87 -14.39 8.85
CA GLY A 59 5.59 -14.81 10.06
C GLY A 59 5.00 -16.05 10.75
N GLU A 60 3.75 -16.41 10.46
CA GLU A 60 3.12 -17.65 10.93
C GLU A 60 3.43 -18.89 10.06
N LYS A 61 4.40 -18.82 9.14
CA LYS A 61 4.87 -19.96 8.32
C LYS A 61 6.18 -20.57 8.79
#